data_AF-A0A5B7B3X7-F1
#
_entry.id   AF-A0A5B7B3X7-F1
#
_cell.length_a   1.000
_cell.length_b   1.000
_cell.length_c   1.000
_cell.angle_alpha   90.00
_cell.angle_beta   90.00
_cell.angle_gamma   90.00
#
_symmetry.space_group_name_H-M   'P 1'
#
loop_
_entity.id
_entity.type
_entity.pdbx_description
1 polymer ?
#
loop_
_entity_poly.entity_id
_entity_poly.type
_entity_poly.pdbx_seq_one_letter_code
_entity_poly.pdbx_strand_id
1 'polypeptide(L)'
;GTQKGLQLWINLSSKDKMIEPRYQELLSEDISRAEKDGVEVRIIAGEAMGVQSPVYTRTPTMYLDFTLKPRAQLHQTIPESWNSFVYIIEGEGVFGSLNSSPVTAHHVLVLGPGDGLSVWN
;
A
#
# COMPACT_ATOMS: atom_id res chain seq x y z
N GLY A 1 -26.21 -4.38 -6.65
CA GLY A 1 -25.05 -5.28 -6.69
C GLY A 1 -24.29 -5.16 -5.39
N THR A 2 -23.41 -6.12 -5.08
CA THR A 2 -22.59 -6.13 -3.84
C THR A 2 -21.46 -5.11 -3.94
N GLN A 3 -21.32 -4.23 -2.94
CA GLN A 3 -20.19 -3.31 -2.83
C GLN A 3 -18.98 -4.03 -2.20
N LYS A 4 -17.77 -3.77 -2.73
CA LYS A 4 -16.51 -4.27 -2.19
C LYS A 4 -15.59 -3.08 -1.89
N GLY A 5 -14.97 -3.07 -0.73
CA GLY A 5 -14.08 -2.00 -0.31
C GLY A 5 -13.23 -2.40 0.89
N LEU A 6 -12.18 -1.63 1.14
CA LEU A 6 -11.28 -1.79 2.29
C LEU A 6 -11.46 -0.60 3.23
N GLN A 7 -11.51 -0.87 4.53
CA GLN A 7 -11.51 0.16 5.56
C GLN A 7 -10.32 -0.07 6.50
N LEU A 8 -9.48 0.96 6.65
CA LEU A 8 -8.31 0.95 7.52
C LEU A 8 -8.47 2.03 8.58
N TRP A 9 -8.23 1.69 9.84
CA TRP A 9 -8.19 2.64 10.95
C TRP A 9 -6.76 2.94 11.34
N ILE A 10 -6.41 4.22 11.31
CA ILE A 10 -5.07 4.71 11.68
C ILE A 10 -5.23 5.52 12.95
N ASN A 11 -4.55 5.11 14.02
CA ASN A 11 -4.62 5.80 15.30
C ASN A 11 -3.91 7.17 15.20
N LEU A 12 -4.45 8.16 15.92
CA LEU A 12 -3.80 9.45 16.11
C LEU A 12 -2.92 9.41 17.35
N SER A 13 -1.83 10.19 17.30
CA SER A 13 -0.99 10.43 18.47
C SER A 13 -1.80 11.09 19.59
N SER A 14 -1.41 10.90 20.85
CA SER A 14 -2.18 11.38 22.02
C SER A 14 -2.51 12.88 21.93
N LYS A 15 -1.54 13.70 21.51
CA LYS A 15 -1.69 15.16 21.33
C LYS A 15 -2.73 15.55 20.26
N ASP A 16 -3.00 14.66 19.31
CA ASP A 16 -3.88 14.93 18.17
C ASP A 16 -5.27 14.29 18.34
N LYS A 17 -5.55 13.60 19.46
CA LYS A 17 -6.81 12.85 19.65
C LYS A 17 -8.06 13.74 19.77
N MET A 18 -7.91 15.00 20.18
CA MET A 18 -9.03 15.92 20.45
C MET A 18 -9.16 17.05 19.41
N ILE A 19 -8.47 16.93 18.26
CA ILE A 19 -8.59 17.90 17.17
C ILE A 19 -9.99 17.86 16.56
N GLU A 20 -10.35 18.94 15.87
CA GLU A 20 -11.57 18.95 15.07
C GLU A 20 -11.52 17.87 13.97
N PRO A 21 -12.62 17.15 13.75
CA PRO A 21 -12.68 16.13 12.71
C PRO A 21 -12.48 16.77 11.33
N ARG A 22 -11.74 16.08 10.47
CA ARG A 22 -11.49 16.52 9.09
C ARG A 22 -11.74 15.37 8.14
N TYR A 23 -12.39 15.68 7.03
CA TYR A 23 -12.56 14.76 5.91
C TYR A 23 -11.66 15.18 4.74
N GLN A 24 -11.13 14.20 4.01
CA GLN A 24 -10.41 14.38 2.76
C GLN A 24 -10.98 13.34 1.80
N GLU A 25 -11.75 13.80 0.82
CA GLU A 25 -12.29 12.96 -0.23
C GLU A 25 -11.35 12.99 -1.43
N LEU A 26 -11.14 11.83 -2.05
CA LEU A 26 -10.48 11.72 -3.35
C LEU A 26 -11.34 10.84 -4.24
N LEU A 27 -11.69 11.36 -5.40
CA LEU A 27 -12.32 10.55 -6.43
C LEU A 27 -11.24 9.69 -7.10
N SER A 28 -11.68 8.65 -7.80
CA SER A 28 -10.74 7.75 -8.49
C SER A 28 -9.84 8.45 -9.51
N GLU A 29 -10.27 9.58 -10.06
CA GLU A 29 -9.53 10.41 -11.01
C GLU A 29 -8.49 11.31 -10.34
N ASP A 30 -8.68 11.63 -9.04
CA ASP A 30 -7.78 12.46 -8.25
C ASP A 30 -6.66 11.64 -7.58
N ILE A 31 -6.80 10.33 -7.52
CA ILE A 31 -5.77 9.43 -6.97
C ILE A 31 -4.58 9.40 -7.93
N SER A 32 -3.42 9.82 -7.43
CA SER A 32 -2.15 9.75 -8.15
C SER A 32 -1.83 8.31 -8.57
N ARG A 33 -1.37 8.13 -9.81
CA ARG A 33 -1.02 6.82 -10.36
C ARG A 33 0.34 6.84 -11.03
N ALA A 34 1.00 5.69 -11.01
CA ALA A 34 2.19 5.43 -11.80
C ALA A 34 2.12 4.02 -12.37
N GLU A 35 2.71 3.82 -13.55
CA GLU A 35 2.89 2.50 -14.14
C GLU A 35 4.32 2.38 -14.66
N LYS A 36 4.96 1.25 -14.36
CA LYS A 36 6.29 0.91 -14.88
C LYS A 36 6.47 -0.60 -14.91
N ASP A 37 7.06 -1.12 -15.99
CA ASP A 37 7.49 -2.53 -16.12
C ASP A 37 6.40 -3.57 -15.76
N GLY A 38 5.13 -3.26 -16.11
CA GLY A 38 3.98 -4.13 -15.83
C GLY A 38 3.44 -4.05 -14.40
N VAL A 39 3.90 -3.08 -13.61
CA VAL A 39 3.38 -2.76 -12.29
C VAL A 39 2.62 -1.44 -12.36
N GLU A 40 1.34 -1.45 -12.03
CA GLU A 40 0.52 -0.24 -11.79
C GLU A 40 0.38 -0.01 -10.30
N VAL A 41 0.44 1.25 -9.88
CA VAL A 41 0.18 1.66 -8.50
C VAL A 41 -0.78 2.84 -8.45
N ARG A 42 -1.76 2.74 -7.56
CA ARG A 42 -2.60 3.83 -7.09
C ARG A 42 -2.11 4.28 -5.72
N ILE A 43 -1.70 5.54 -5.62
CA ILE A 43 -1.04 6.09 -4.43
C ILE A 43 -2.09 6.82 -3.60
N ILE A 44 -2.72 6.11 -2.67
CA ILE A 44 -3.77 6.66 -1.80
C ILE A 44 -3.14 7.63 -0.80
N ALA A 45 -2.02 7.25 -0.18
CA ALA A 45 -1.22 8.10 0.70
C ALA A 45 0.27 7.74 0.60
N GLY A 46 1.16 8.71 0.81
CA GLY A 46 2.60 8.52 0.70
C GLY A 46 3.12 8.72 -0.73
N GLU A 47 4.13 7.95 -1.12
CA GLU A 47 4.82 8.07 -2.41
C GLU A 47 5.18 6.67 -2.94
N ALA A 48 5.05 6.48 -4.25
CA ALA A 48 5.59 5.31 -4.95
C ALA A 48 6.03 5.69 -6.36
N MET A 49 7.09 5.05 -6.86
CA MET A 49 7.64 5.29 -8.20
C MET A 49 7.92 6.78 -8.53
N GLY A 50 8.29 7.58 -7.51
CA GLY A 50 8.55 9.02 -7.65
C GLY A 50 7.29 9.89 -7.78
N VAL A 51 6.10 9.33 -7.54
CA VAL A 51 4.83 10.06 -7.56
C VAL A 51 4.24 10.09 -6.15
N GLN A 52 3.87 11.29 -5.69
CA GLN A 52 3.36 11.54 -4.34
C GLN A 52 1.85 11.77 -4.34
N SER A 53 1.16 11.25 -3.32
CA SER A 53 -0.26 11.52 -3.08
C SER A 53 -0.50 12.94 -2.52
N PRO A 54 -1.59 13.61 -2.91
CA PRO A 54 -2.00 14.87 -2.31
C PRO A 54 -2.59 14.72 -0.89
N VAL A 55 -2.85 13.48 -0.43
CA VAL A 55 -3.44 13.24 0.90
C VAL A 55 -2.49 13.65 2.00
N TYR A 56 -2.96 14.54 2.86
CA TYR A 56 -2.25 14.86 4.09
C TYR A 56 -2.50 13.80 5.17
N THR A 57 -1.42 13.16 5.64
CA THR A 57 -1.45 12.17 6.74
C THR A 57 -0.83 12.72 8.01
N ARG A 58 -1.61 12.84 9.10
CA ARG A 58 -1.10 13.29 10.41
C ARG A 58 -0.18 12.28 11.07
N THR A 59 -0.64 11.03 11.12
CA THR A 59 0.21 9.88 11.38
C THR A 59 0.83 9.51 10.04
N PRO A 60 2.15 9.64 9.85
CA PRO A 60 2.80 9.30 8.59
C PRO A 60 2.38 7.92 8.12
N THR A 61 1.80 7.84 6.93
CA THR A 61 1.22 6.60 6.40
C THR A 61 1.50 6.49 4.91
N MET A 62 1.83 5.29 4.46
CA MET A 62 1.92 4.92 3.06
C MET A 62 0.83 3.88 2.81
N TYR A 63 -0.03 4.18 1.84
CA TYR A 63 -1.13 3.30 1.46
C TYR A 63 -1.18 3.26 -0.07
N LEU A 64 -0.78 2.10 -0.60
CA LEU A 64 -0.57 1.87 -2.01
C LEU A 64 -1.43 0.68 -2.44
N ASP A 65 -2.14 0.84 -3.55
CA ASP A 65 -2.91 -0.23 -4.19
C ASP A 65 -2.18 -0.62 -5.49
N PHE A 66 -1.61 -1.82 -5.49
CA PHE A 66 -0.75 -2.33 -6.56
C PHE A 66 -1.48 -3.37 -7.42
N THR A 67 -1.27 -3.29 -8.73
CA THR A 67 -1.65 -4.34 -9.69
C THR A 67 -0.41 -4.75 -10.48
N LEU A 68 -0.03 -6.02 -10.38
CA LEU A 68 1.12 -6.58 -11.08
C LEU A 68 0.65 -7.49 -12.22
N LYS A 69 1.12 -7.23 -13.44
CA LYS A 69 0.95 -8.15 -14.57
C LYS A 69 1.75 -9.43 -14.33
N PRO A 70 1.42 -10.57 -14.98
CA PRO A 70 2.21 -11.79 -14.87
C PRO A 70 3.67 -11.54 -15.23
N ARG A 71 4.61 -12.09 -14.46
CA ARG A 71 6.07 -11.91 -14.57
C ARG A 71 6.59 -10.53 -14.20
N ALA A 72 5.73 -9.62 -13.73
CA ALA A 72 6.17 -8.32 -13.24
C ALA A 72 6.86 -8.46 -11.88
N GLN A 73 7.79 -7.54 -11.61
CA GLN A 73 8.54 -7.50 -10.37
C GLN A 73 8.51 -6.08 -9.83
N LEU A 74 8.41 -5.98 -8.51
CA LEU A 74 8.39 -4.71 -7.81
C LEU A 74 9.33 -4.79 -6.62
N HIS A 75 10.08 -3.72 -6.39
CA HIS A 75 10.66 -3.43 -5.09
C HIS A 75 10.09 -2.09 -4.60
N GLN A 76 9.33 -2.12 -3.51
CA GLN A 76 8.79 -0.93 -2.86
C GLN A 76 9.58 -0.63 -1.60
N THR A 77 10.22 0.54 -1.56
CA THR A 77 10.93 1.02 -0.37
C THR A 77 9.93 1.35 0.73
N ILE A 78 10.24 0.93 1.96
CA ILE A 78 9.45 1.20 3.16
C ILE A 78 10.43 1.72 4.20
N PRO A 79 10.14 2.85 4.89
CA PRO A 79 11.03 3.32 5.95
C PRO A 79 11.20 2.26 7.03
N GLU A 80 12.46 1.95 7.41
CA GLU A 80 12.78 0.86 8.35
C GLU A 80 12.10 1.01 9.73
N SER A 81 11.76 2.24 10.12
CA SER A 81 11.08 2.54 11.39
C SER A 81 9.56 2.29 11.36
N TRP A 82 9.00 1.90 10.21
CA TRP A 82 7.56 1.76 10.03
C TRP A 82 7.11 0.30 10.17
N ASN A 83 5.95 0.12 10.81
CA ASN A 83 5.22 -1.13 10.72
C ASN A 83 4.51 -1.20 9.36
N SER A 84 4.59 -2.36 8.71
CA SER A 84 4.03 -2.55 7.38
C SER A 84 3.41 -3.93 7.21
N PHE A 85 2.42 -4.01 6.32
CA PHE A 85 1.79 -5.25 5.93
C PHE A 85 1.29 -5.15 4.48
N VAL A 86 1.07 -6.30 3.84
CA VAL A 86 0.39 -6.41 2.55
C VAL A 86 -0.88 -7.21 2.73
N TYR A 87 -1.96 -6.76 2.10
CA TYR A 87 -3.19 -7.54 1.97
C TYR A 87 -3.44 -7.87 0.50
N ILE A 88 -3.59 -9.14 0.18
CA ILE A 88 -3.79 -9.59 -1.20
C ILE A 88 -5.29 -9.61 -1.49
N ILE A 89 -5.75 -8.73 -2.37
CA ILE A 89 -7.17 -8.63 -2.73
C ILE A 89 -7.57 -9.80 -3.64
N GLU A 90 -6.78 -10.02 -4.68
CA GLU A 90 -7.01 -11.03 -5.72
C GLU A 90 -5.66 -11.54 -6.27
N GLY A 91 -5.65 -12.75 -6.82
CA GLY A 91 -4.46 -13.38 -7.39
C GLY A 91 -3.53 -13.99 -6.35
N GLU A 92 -2.26 -14.11 -6.72
CA GLU A 92 -1.18 -14.62 -5.88
C GLU A 92 0.14 -13.92 -6.22
N GLY A 93 1.14 -14.09 -5.36
CA GLY A 93 2.48 -13.59 -5.61
C GLY A 93 3.49 -14.17 -4.62
N VAL A 94 4.77 -14.03 -4.96
CA VAL A 94 5.90 -14.38 -4.10
C VAL A 94 6.43 -13.10 -3.47
N PHE A 95 6.68 -13.13 -2.16
CA PHE A 95 7.02 -11.94 -1.37
C PHE A 95 8.33 -12.14 -0.60
N GLY A 96 9.15 -11.08 -0.55
CA GLY A 96 10.40 -11.01 0.19
C GLY A 96 11.58 -11.76 -0.43
N SER A 97 11.41 -13.04 -0.74
CA SER A 97 12.44 -13.90 -1.35
C SER A 97 11.85 -14.73 -2.48
N LEU A 98 12.58 -14.84 -3.60
CA LEU A 98 12.16 -15.62 -4.78
C LEU A 98 11.90 -17.11 -4.47
N ASN A 99 12.52 -17.62 -3.38
CA ASN A 99 12.40 -19.01 -2.95
C ASN A 99 11.21 -19.24 -2.00
N SER A 100 10.48 -18.19 -1.63
CA SER A 100 9.27 -18.31 -0.81
C SER A 100 8.13 -18.94 -1.59
N SER A 101 7.23 -19.65 -0.91
CA SER A 101 5.99 -20.11 -1.52
C SER A 101 5.10 -18.92 -1.91
N PRO A 102 4.35 -19.01 -3.02
CA PRO A 102 3.34 -18.03 -3.36
C PRO A 102 2.29 -17.90 -2.26
N VAL A 103 1.81 -16.67 -2.06
CA VAL A 103 0.73 -16.34 -1.13
C VAL A 103 -0.47 -15.91 -1.96
N THR A 104 -1.62 -16.49 -1.68
CA THR A 104 -2.87 -16.26 -2.42
C THR A 104 -3.71 -15.16 -1.77
N ALA A 105 -4.75 -14.73 -2.49
CA ALA A 105 -5.74 -13.78 -2.04
C ALA A 105 -6.25 -14.04 -0.60
N HIS A 106 -6.65 -12.94 0.05
CA HIS A 106 -7.28 -12.89 1.37
C HIS A 106 -6.36 -13.22 2.54
N HIS A 107 -5.05 -13.10 2.33
CA HIS A 107 -4.03 -13.15 3.38
C HIS A 107 -3.47 -11.76 3.70
N VAL A 108 -3.10 -11.59 4.97
CA VAL A 108 -2.28 -10.47 5.44
C VAL A 108 -0.86 -10.98 5.65
N LEU A 109 0.10 -10.34 5.01
CA LEU A 109 1.53 -10.56 5.23
C LEU A 109 2.07 -9.41 6.08
N VAL A 110 2.33 -9.67 7.36
CA VAL A 110 3.01 -8.71 8.24
C VAL A 110 4.50 -8.75 7.93
N LEU A 111 5.08 -7.59 7.63
CA LEU A 111 6.48 -7.51 7.21
C LEU A 111 7.39 -7.36 8.43
N GLY A 112 8.53 -8.04 8.37
CA GLY A 112 9.60 -7.86 9.35
C GLY A 112 10.45 -6.60 9.07
N PRO A 113 11.51 -6.39 9.86
CA PRO A 113 12.47 -5.31 9.61
C PRO A 113 13.10 -5.41 8.21
N GLY A 114 13.28 -4.28 7.56
CA GLY A 114 13.88 -4.16 6.23
C GLY A 114 13.68 -2.77 5.64
N ASP A 115 14.35 -2.48 4.54
CA ASP A 115 14.27 -1.23 3.78
C ASP A 115 13.14 -1.22 2.74
N GLY A 116 12.40 -2.31 2.61
CA GLY A 116 11.32 -2.44 1.64
C GLY A 116 10.77 -3.85 1.50
N LEU A 117 9.98 -4.02 0.45
CA LEU A 117 9.40 -5.30 0.05
C LEU A 117 9.61 -5.55 -1.43
N SER A 118 10.19 -6.70 -1.75
CA SER A 118 10.23 -7.23 -3.11
C SER A 118 9.08 -8.20 -3.36
N VAL A 119 8.46 -8.09 -4.54
CA VAL A 119 7.29 -8.88 -4.95
C VAL A 119 7.48 -9.38 -6.39
N TRP A 120 7.07 -10.62 -6.63
CA TRP A 120 7.08 -11.27 -7.94
C TRP A 120 5.71 -11.91 -8.21
N ASN A 121 5.17 -11.68 -9.40
CA ASN A 121 3.97 -12.37 -9.92
C ASN A 121 4.37 -13.29 -11.07
#